data_AF-A0A176FU54-F1
#
_entry.id   AF-A0A176FU54-F1
#
_cell.length_a   1.000
_cell.length_b   1.000
_cell.length_c   1.000
_cell.angle_alpha   90.00
_cell.angle_beta   90.00
_cell.angle_gamma   90.00
#
_symmetry.space_group_name_H-M   'P 1'
#
loop_
_entity.id
_entity.type
_entity.pdbx_description
1 polymer ?
#
loop_
_entity_poly.entity_id
_entity_poly.type
_entity_poly.pdbx_seq_one_letter_code
_entity_poly.pdbx_strand_id
1 'polypeptide(L)'
;MRMTAELMQCFLPSVSLEISVDATDHGDAKNQMDLLRAMLYLEGVAPTIAPFATSHSINEYAGINARSSKIQRDKLPEGLKDGITAKDSRVEGWPLELTFSLLRGEVNPSRKSVDEGIFHRATEAVTSWKEIESRFSQAATLRAALVKAPLMPDYASSILHIWQAFETVFGKGPELSFRMSLTLAELCGPVASRMQTYADAKQSYKDRSSITHGTAKNVSEKQWMRAWSLLIQSVQSILHRQDIPSEDELFSDLLSR
;
A
#
# COMPACT_ATOMS: atom_id res chain seq x y z
N MET A 1 -17.01 -13.74 4.31
CA MET A 1 -17.40 -14.50 3.10
C MET A 1 -16.25 -15.42 2.72
N ARG A 2 -16.50 -16.69 2.43
CA ARG A 2 -15.45 -17.62 1.97
C ARG A 2 -15.33 -17.54 0.45
N MET A 3 -14.10 -17.59 -0.05
CA MET A 3 -13.80 -17.62 -1.47
C MET A 3 -14.01 -19.04 -2.02
N THR A 4 -14.52 -19.17 -3.24
CA THR A 4 -14.63 -20.48 -3.89
C THR A 4 -13.32 -20.84 -4.60
N ALA A 5 -13.08 -22.14 -4.79
CA ALA A 5 -11.86 -22.61 -5.46
C ALA A 5 -11.77 -22.14 -6.92
N GLU A 6 -12.91 -22.03 -7.60
CA GLU A 6 -13.00 -21.56 -8.98
C GLU A 6 -12.55 -20.11 -9.09
N LEU A 7 -12.95 -19.25 -8.14
CA LEU A 7 -12.51 -17.86 -8.13
C LEU A 7 -11.00 -17.76 -7.82
N MET A 8 -10.47 -18.61 -6.92
CA MET A 8 -9.04 -18.64 -6.64
C MET A 8 -8.24 -18.97 -7.91
N GLN A 9 -8.70 -19.95 -8.68
CA GLN A 9 -8.06 -20.36 -9.95
C GLN A 9 -7.96 -19.22 -10.97
N CYS A 10 -8.82 -18.21 -10.93
CA CYS A 10 -8.70 -17.04 -11.81
C CYS A 10 -7.46 -16.18 -11.50
N PHE A 11 -7.00 -16.14 -10.25
CA PHE A 11 -5.90 -15.28 -9.81
C PHE A 11 -4.57 -16.04 -9.71
N LEU A 12 -4.59 -17.33 -9.37
CA LEU A 12 -3.40 -18.16 -9.15
C LEU A 12 -2.35 -18.08 -10.27
N PRO A 13 -2.69 -18.10 -11.57
CA PRO A 13 -1.69 -18.05 -12.65
C PRO A 13 -0.86 -16.76 -12.69
N SER A 14 -1.33 -15.70 -12.03
CA SER A 14 -0.67 -14.37 -12.01
C SER A 14 0.01 -14.07 -10.67
N VAL A 15 0.04 -15.02 -9.73
CA VAL A 15 0.70 -14.83 -8.43
C VAL A 15 2.22 -14.89 -8.61
N SER A 16 2.89 -13.81 -8.25
CA SER A 16 4.36 -13.70 -8.32
C SER A 16 5.05 -13.82 -6.96
N LEU A 17 4.31 -13.71 -5.86
CA LEU A 17 4.84 -13.74 -4.50
C LEU A 17 3.74 -14.20 -3.52
N GLU A 18 4.13 -15.04 -2.56
CA GLU A 18 3.32 -15.39 -1.40
C GLU A 18 3.94 -14.79 -0.14
N ILE A 19 3.10 -14.32 0.78
CA ILE A 19 3.54 -13.76 2.05
C ILE A 19 2.78 -14.48 3.16
N SER A 20 3.52 -15.11 4.06
CA SER A 20 2.97 -15.66 5.29
C SER A 20 2.97 -14.60 6.37
N VAL A 21 1.90 -14.57 7.17
CA VAL A 21 1.75 -13.60 8.25
C VAL A 21 1.22 -14.32 9.47
N ASP A 22 1.89 -14.15 10.60
CA ASP A 22 1.41 -14.65 11.88
C ASP A 22 0.29 -13.73 12.38
N ALA A 23 -0.95 -14.19 12.22
CA ALA A 23 -2.14 -13.41 12.53
C ALA A 23 -3.17 -14.24 13.30
N THR A 24 -3.90 -13.60 14.21
CA THR A 24 -4.94 -14.28 15.01
C THR A 24 -6.20 -14.57 14.22
N ASP A 25 -6.52 -13.72 13.25
CA ASP A 25 -7.66 -13.86 12.37
C ASP A 25 -7.41 -13.18 11.01
N HIS A 26 -8.37 -13.32 10.10
CA HIS A 26 -8.30 -12.75 8.75
C HIS A 26 -8.23 -11.20 8.73
N GLY A 27 -8.87 -10.53 9.70
CA GLY A 27 -8.83 -9.07 9.80
C GLY A 27 -7.44 -8.57 10.20
N ASP A 28 -6.82 -9.24 11.16
CA ASP A 28 -5.43 -8.99 11.55
C ASP A 28 -4.46 -9.28 10.41
N ALA A 29 -4.59 -10.43 9.73
CA ALA A 29 -3.77 -10.79 8.57
C ALA A 29 -3.84 -9.72 7.47
N LYS A 30 -5.05 -9.22 7.17
CA LYS A 30 -5.25 -8.12 6.23
C LYS A 30 -4.52 -6.85 6.68
N ASN A 31 -4.67 -6.45 7.94
CA ASN A 31 -4.06 -5.22 8.42
C ASN A 31 -2.53 -5.29 8.40
N GLN A 32 -1.96 -6.45 8.77
CA GLN A 32 -0.52 -6.69 8.69
C GLN A 32 -0.01 -6.68 7.24
N MET A 33 -0.75 -7.28 6.31
CA MET A 33 -0.42 -7.23 4.88
C MET A 33 -0.50 -5.80 4.33
N ASP A 34 -1.50 -5.01 4.71
CA ASP A 34 -1.64 -3.60 4.33
C ASP A 34 -0.47 -2.76 4.86
N LEU A 35 -0.04 -3.01 6.10
CA LEU A 35 1.16 -2.40 6.69
C LEU A 35 2.42 -2.72 5.89
N LEU A 36 2.69 -4.00 5.66
CA LEU A 36 3.86 -4.44 4.91
C LEU A 36 3.88 -3.85 3.50
N ARG A 37 2.74 -3.88 2.81
CA ARG A 37 2.60 -3.35 1.45
C ARG A 37 2.84 -1.84 1.39
N ALA A 38 2.33 -1.09 2.36
CA ALA A 38 2.65 0.33 2.48
C ALA A 38 4.16 0.57 2.57
N MET A 39 4.87 -0.20 3.43
CA MET A 39 6.32 -0.07 3.60
C MET A 39 7.10 -0.50 2.36
N LEU A 40 6.67 -1.56 1.65
CA LEU A 40 7.25 -1.96 0.38
C LEU A 40 7.15 -0.84 -0.67
N TYR A 41 6.06 -0.08 -0.69
CA TYR A 41 5.92 1.06 -1.60
C TYR A 41 6.91 2.18 -1.28
N LEU A 42 7.23 2.40 0.00
CA LEU A 42 8.25 3.38 0.39
C LEU A 42 9.66 2.97 -0.07
N GLU A 43 9.91 1.67 -0.22
CA GLU A 43 11.17 1.12 -0.76
C GLU A 43 11.26 1.18 -2.30
N GLY A 44 10.20 1.64 -2.96
CA GLY A 44 10.12 1.79 -4.42
C GLY A 44 9.54 0.57 -5.14
N VAL A 45 8.90 -0.36 -4.41
CA VAL A 45 8.13 -1.44 -5.02
C VAL A 45 6.89 -0.84 -5.68
N ALA A 46 6.57 -1.31 -6.89
CA ALA A 46 5.37 -0.87 -7.59
C ALA A 46 4.10 -1.28 -6.81
N PRO A 47 2.98 -0.55 -6.96
CA PRO A 47 1.71 -0.98 -6.41
C PRO A 47 1.40 -2.45 -6.73
N THR A 48 0.86 -3.18 -5.75
CA THR A 48 0.50 -4.60 -5.85
C THR A 48 -0.93 -4.84 -5.38
N ILE A 49 -1.49 -5.98 -5.81
CA ILE A 49 -2.79 -6.49 -5.35
C ILE A 49 -2.56 -7.73 -4.49
N ALA A 50 -3.37 -7.88 -3.44
CA ALA A 50 -3.47 -9.12 -2.67
C ALA A 50 -4.90 -9.66 -2.85
N PRO A 51 -5.15 -10.53 -3.85
CA PRO A 51 -6.52 -10.87 -4.22
C PRO A 51 -7.29 -11.60 -3.12
N PHE A 52 -6.60 -12.47 -2.40
CA PHE A 52 -7.16 -13.29 -1.35
C PHE A 52 -6.09 -13.73 -0.36
N ALA A 53 -6.53 -14.20 0.81
CA ALA A 53 -5.71 -14.85 1.82
C ALA A 53 -6.16 -16.30 1.95
N THR A 54 -5.22 -17.19 2.25
CA THR A 54 -5.47 -18.61 2.47
C THR A 54 -4.88 -19.07 3.79
N SER A 55 -5.43 -20.14 4.35
CA SER A 55 -4.88 -20.79 5.55
C SER A 55 -3.59 -21.59 5.27
N HIS A 56 -3.26 -21.80 4.00
CA HIS A 56 -2.11 -22.59 3.54
C HIS A 56 -1.52 -21.94 2.28
N SER A 57 -0.26 -22.22 2.00
CA SER A 57 0.41 -21.78 0.77
C SER A 57 -0.18 -22.40 -0.50
N ILE A 58 0.07 -21.77 -1.63
CA ILE A 58 -0.29 -22.28 -2.96
C ILE A 58 0.42 -23.61 -3.22
N ASN A 59 1.66 -23.78 -2.75
CA ASN A 59 2.39 -25.05 -2.88
C ASN A 59 1.71 -26.20 -2.12
N GLU A 60 1.21 -25.90 -0.91
CA GLU A 60 0.40 -26.86 -0.15
C GLU A 60 -0.94 -27.13 -0.83
N TYR A 61 -1.56 -26.13 -1.47
CA TYR A 61 -2.80 -26.35 -2.21
C TYR A 61 -2.61 -27.16 -3.50
N ALA A 62 -1.58 -26.89 -4.30
CA ALA A 62 -1.40 -27.40 -5.66
C ALA A 62 -1.33 -28.94 -5.79
N GLY A 63 -0.92 -29.63 -4.71
CA GLY A 63 -0.80 -31.10 -4.68
C GLY A 63 -1.92 -31.83 -3.91
N ILE A 64 -2.88 -31.13 -3.30
CA ILE A 64 -3.76 -31.72 -2.27
C ILE A 64 -4.58 -32.93 -2.77
N ASN A 65 -5.12 -32.84 -3.99
CA ASN A 65 -5.92 -33.90 -4.60
C ASN A 65 -5.06 -35.07 -5.03
N ALA A 66 -3.94 -34.81 -5.70
CA ALA A 66 -3.02 -35.85 -6.18
C ALA A 66 -2.35 -36.59 -5.01
N ARG A 67 -2.02 -35.92 -3.91
CA ARG A 67 -1.49 -36.56 -2.70
C ARG A 67 -2.49 -37.50 -2.04
N SER A 68 -3.79 -37.32 -2.25
CA SER A 68 -4.82 -38.18 -1.66
C SER A 68 -4.88 -39.58 -2.29
N SER A 69 -4.18 -39.81 -3.40
CA SER A 69 -4.04 -41.12 -4.07
C SER A 69 -2.56 -41.50 -4.22
N LYS A 70 -2.17 -42.69 -3.78
CA LYS A 70 -0.78 -43.17 -3.88
C LYS A 70 -0.26 -43.11 -5.33
N ILE A 71 -1.08 -43.53 -6.29
CA ILE A 71 -0.73 -43.56 -7.72
C ILE A 71 -0.52 -42.15 -8.30
N GLN A 72 -1.31 -41.17 -7.86
CA GLN A 72 -1.18 -39.79 -8.34
C GLN A 72 -0.05 -39.06 -7.60
N ARG A 73 0.15 -39.36 -6.32
CA ARG A 73 1.26 -38.86 -5.51
C ARG A 73 2.60 -39.23 -6.12
N ASP A 74 2.78 -40.46 -6.56
CA ASP A 74 4.03 -40.92 -7.18
C ASP A 74 4.37 -40.16 -8.48
N LYS A 75 3.37 -39.53 -9.13
CA LYS A 75 3.52 -38.71 -10.33
C LYS A 75 3.78 -37.22 -10.05
N LEU A 76 3.66 -36.76 -8.80
CA LEU A 76 3.97 -35.37 -8.45
C LEU A 76 5.49 -35.15 -8.45
N PRO A 77 5.97 -33.91 -8.73
CA PRO A 77 7.34 -33.53 -8.44
C PRO A 77 7.70 -33.79 -6.98
N GLU A 78 8.96 -34.15 -6.67
CA GLU A 78 9.41 -34.52 -5.31
C GLU A 78 8.95 -33.51 -4.24
N GLY A 79 9.12 -32.20 -4.48
CA GLY A 79 8.72 -31.15 -3.53
C GLY A 79 7.21 -31.00 -3.30
N LEU A 80 6.36 -31.72 -4.04
CA LEU A 80 4.89 -31.70 -3.90
C LEU A 80 4.31 -33.05 -3.46
N LYS A 81 5.13 -34.10 -3.33
CA LYS A 81 4.68 -35.44 -2.91
C LYS A 81 4.21 -35.48 -1.46
N ASP A 82 4.77 -34.61 -0.63
CA ASP A 82 4.45 -34.45 0.78
C ASP A 82 3.61 -33.19 1.04
N GLY A 83 3.04 -33.09 2.24
CA GLY A 83 2.16 -31.99 2.67
C GLY A 83 0.70 -32.42 2.90
N ILE A 84 -0.19 -31.45 3.07
CA ILE A 84 -1.59 -31.69 3.42
C ILE A 84 -2.33 -32.53 2.37
N THR A 85 -3.27 -33.37 2.82
CA THR A 85 -4.22 -34.08 1.94
C THR A 85 -5.64 -33.57 2.16
N ALA A 86 -6.56 -33.93 1.26
CA ALA A 86 -7.97 -33.54 1.38
C ALA A 86 -8.66 -34.14 2.63
N LYS A 87 -8.06 -35.15 3.27
CA LYS A 87 -8.56 -35.75 4.51
C LYS A 87 -8.02 -35.05 5.76
N ASP A 88 -6.80 -34.53 5.69
CA ASP A 88 -6.05 -34.06 6.87
C ASP A 88 -6.28 -32.59 7.17
N SER A 89 -6.59 -31.77 6.15
CA SER A 89 -6.78 -30.34 6.32
C SER A 89 -7.85 -29.78 5.39
N ARG A 90 -8.49 -28.71 5.84
CA ARG A 90 -9.40 -27.90 5.04
C ARG A 90 -8.69 -26.60 4.67
N VAL A 91 -8.41 -26.44 3.38
CA VAL A 91 -7.93 -25.15 2.85
C VAL A 91 -9.08 -24.16 2.87
N GLU A 92 -8.88 -23.04 3.54
CA GLU A 92 -9.83 -21.94 3.60
C GLU A 92 -9.25 -20.74 2.88
N GLY A 93 -10.10 -20.02 2.16
CA GLY A 93 -9.74 -18.83 1.41
C GLY A 93 -10.72 -17.70 1.70
N TRP A 94 -10.20 -16.48 1.83
CA TRP A 94 -10.97 -15.27 2.07
C TRP A 94 -10.62 -14.20 1.03
N PRO A 95 -11.62 -13.56 0.42
CA PRO A 95 -11.37 -12.52 -0.56
C PRO A 95 -10.84 -11.25 0.11
N LEU A 96 -9.92 -10.57 -0.58
CA LEU A 96 -9.34 -9.28 -0.20
C LEU A 96 -9.58 -8.25 -1.29
N GLU A 97 -8.87 -8.36 -2.41
CA GLU A 97 -8.89 -7.39 -3.52
C GLU A 97 -9.15 -8.08 -4.85
N LEU A 98 -10.41 -8.40 -5.11
CA LEU A 98 -10.83 -9.14 -6.30
C LEU A 98 -10.84 -8.24 -7.56
N THR A 99 -9.69 -7.62 -7.87
CA THR A 99 -9.48 -6.75 -9.03
C THR A 99 -8.27 -7.20 -9.83
N PHE A 100 -8.35 -7.05 -11.15
CA PHE A 100 -7.20 -7.18 -12.06
C PHE A 100 -6.68 -5.81 -12.53
N SER A 101 -7.36 -4.73 -12.14
CA SER A 101 -7.00 -3.37 -12.49
C SER A 101 -6.27 -2.71 -11.32
N LEU A 102 -5.17 -2.03 -11.65
CA LEU A 102 -4.37 -1.26 -10.71
C LEU A 102 -3.85 -0.02 -11.43
N LEU A 103 -4.05 1.13 -10.81
CA LEU A 103 -3.43 2.37 -11.27
C LEU A 103 -1.92 2.24 -11.10
N ARG A 104 -1.20 2.52 -12.18
CA ARG A 104 0.25 2.47 -12.23
C ARG A 104 0.74 3.72 -12.94
N GLY A 105 1.77 4.33 -12.40
CA GLY A 105 2.51 5.37 -13.13
C GLY A 105 3.35 4.77 -14.25
N GLU A 106 4.10 5.63 -14.92
CA GLU A 106 5.10 5.27 -15.90
C GLU A 106 6.06 4.27 -15.27
N VAL A 107 6.53 3.33 -16.08
CA VAL A 107 7.52 2.34 -15.67
C VAL A 107 8.81 3.07 -15.36
N ASN A 108 9.00 3.47 -14.10
CA ASN A 108 10.28 3.96 -13.65
C ASN A 108 11.28 2.81 -13.85
N PRO A 109 12.37 2.98 -14.62
CA PRO A 109 13.38 1.95 -14.79
C PRO A 109 14.05 1.52 -13.46
N SER A 110 13.82 2.25 -12.37
CA SER A 110 14.24 1.89 -11.01
C SER A 110 13.19 1.14 -10.17
N ARG A 111 12.10 0.63 -10.78
CA ARG A 111 11.16 -0.25 -10.07
C ARG A 111 11.90 -1.46 -9.53
N LYS A 112 11.88 -1.60 -8.22
CA LYS A 112 12.55 -2.71 -7.55
C LYS A 112 11.59 -3.89 -7.46
N SER A 113 12.03 -5.06 -7.93
CA SER A 113 11.44 -6.33 -7.51
C SER A 113 11.65 -6.50 -6.01
N VAL A 114 10.75 -7.19 -5.33
CA VAL A 114 10.95 -7.54 -3.92
C VAL A 114 12.10 -8.55 -3.86
N ASP A 115 13.22 -8.13 -3.27
CA ASP A 115 14.31 -9.00 -2.85
C ASP A 115 14.34 -9.11 -1.32
N GLU A 116 15.20 -9.97 -0.79
CA GLU A 116 15.35 -10.20 0.65
C GLU A 116 15.67 -8.91 1.41
N GLY A 117 16.53 -8.05 0.86
CA GLY A 117 16.95 -6.81 1.51
C GLY A 117 15.81 -5.78 1.61
N ILE A 118 15.04 -5.62 0.53
CA ILE A 118 13.83 -4.77 0.52
C ILE A 118 12.79 -5.31 1.48
N PHE A 119 12.57 -6.63 1.47
CA PHE A 119 11.60 -7.26 2.36
C PHE A 119 11.96 -7.08 3.84
N HIS A 120 13.24 -7.24 4.18
CA HIS A 120 13.73 -7.01 5.55
C HIS A 120 13.52 -5.56 6.00
N ARG A 121 13.96 -4.58 5.20
CA ARG A 121 13.78 -3.15 5.54
C ARG A 121 12.31 -2.76 5.66
N ALA A 122 11.45 -3.27 4.77
CA ALA A 122 10.02 -3.03 4.86
C ALA A 122 9.44 -3.60 6.17
N THR A 123 9.90 -4.78 6.61
CA THR A 123 9.46 -5.41 7.86
C THR A 123 9.93 -4.64 9.10
N GLU A 124 11.16 -4.12 9.09
CA GLU A 124 11.64 -3.20 10.14
C GLU A 124 10.78 -1.94 10.22
N ALA A 125 10.50 -1.32 9.07
CA ALA A 125 9.64 -0.15 8.96
C ALA A 125 8.21 -0.41 9.43
N VAL A 126 7.66 -1.63 9.24
CA VAL A 126 6.35 -2.02 9.79
C VAL A 126 6.33 -1.89 11.32
N THR A 127 7.42 -2.30 11.98
CA THR A 127 7.51 -2.24 13.45
C THR A 127 7.48 -0.79 13.92
N SER A 128 8.32 0.07 13.36
CA SER A 128 8.31 1.51 13.67
C SER A 128 6.96 2.16 13.36
N TRP A 129 6.34 1.83 12.23
CA TRP A 129 5.05 2.42 11.86
C TRP A 129 3.92 2.00 12.81
N LYS A 130 3.93 0.76 13.32
CA LYS A 130 2.98 0.33 14.37
C LYS A 130 3.12 1.18 15.64
N GLU A 131 4.35 1.51 16.04
CA GLU A 131 4.60 2.40 17.19
C GLU A 131 4.08 3.82 16.92
N ILE A 132 4.27 4.35 15.71
CA ILE A 132 3.71 5.64 15.29
C ILE A 132 2.18 5.61 15.36
N GLU A 133 1.52 4.60 14.78
CA GLU A 133 0.05 4.45 14.81
C GLU A 133 -0.51 4.34 16.23
N SER A 134 0.24 3.71 17.16
CA SER A 134 -0.17 3.58 18.56
C SER A 134 -0.23 4.93 19.29
N ARG A 135 0.60 5.90 18.88
CA ARG A 135 0.65 7.25 19.46
C ARG A 135 -0.20 8.25 18.67
N PHE A 136 -0.27 8.07 17.36
CA PHE A 136 -0.95 8.95 16.41
C PHE A 136 -1.90 8.15 15.53
N SER A 137 -3.14 7.97 15.99
CA SER A 137 -4.16 7.18 15.27
C SER A 137 -4.41 7.67 13.84
N GLN A 138 -4.20 8.97 13.58
CA GLN A 138 -4.30 9.57 12.25
C GLN A 138 -3.27 9.05 11.23
N ALA A 139 -2.14 8.48 11.68
CA ALA A 139 -1.15 7.85 10.81
C ALA A 139 -1.76 6.71 9.97
N ALA A 140 -2.71 5.98 10.55
CA ALA A 140 -3.43 4.91 9.87
C ALA A 140 -4.20 5.40 8.64
N THR A 141 -4.65 6.66 8.63
CA THR A 141 -5.32 7.27 7.47
C THR A 141 -4.37 7.41 6.28
N LEU A 142 -3.14 7.87 6.50
CA LEU A 142 -2.13 8.02 5.44
C LEU A 142 -1.71 6.66 4.90
N ARG A 143 -1.46 5.69 5.79
CA ARG A 143 -1.16 4.30 5.39
C ARG A 143 -2.30 3.71 4.56
N ALA A 144 -3.54 3.83 5.02
CA ALA A 144 -4.70 3.30 4.31
C ALA A 144 -4.84 3.94 2.93
N ALA A 145 -4.57 5.25 2.82
CA ALA A 145 -4.57 5.94 1.55
C ALA A 145 -3.47 5.43 0.61
N LEU A 146 -2.27 5.17 1.13
CA LEU A 146 -1.15 4.65 0.35
C LEU A 146 -1.49 3.27 -0.23
N VAL A 147 -2.15 2.42 0.55
CA VAL A 147 -2.56 1.10 0.09
C VAL A 147 -3.72 1.15 -0.91
N LYS A 148 -4.72 2.01 -0.68
CA LYS A 148 -5.97 2.03 -1.44
C LYS A 148 -5.93 2.90 -2.68
N ALA A 149 -5.12 3.96 -2.70
CA ALA A 149 -5.08 4.89 -3.83
C ALA A 149 -4.82 4.18 -5.18
N PRO A 150 -3.89 3.22 -5.30
CA PRO A 150 -3.68 2.49 -6.55
C PRO A 150 -4.87 1.59 -6.97
N LEU A 151 -5.75 1.23 -6.04
CA LEU A 151 -6.89 0.35 -6.27
C LEU A 151 -8.17 1.10 -6.67
N MET A 152 -8.10 2.42 -6.76
CA MET A 152 -9.21 3.26 -7.19
C MET A 152 -9.52 3.03 -8.68
N PRO A 153 -10.78 3.23 -9.10
CA PRO A 153 -11.21 2.93 -10.47
C PRO A 153 -10.52 3.81 -11.52
N ASP A 154 -10.12 5.02 -11.15
CA ASP A 154 -9.50 6.00 -12.04
C ASP A 154 -8.59 6.97 -11.27
N TYR A 155 -7.75 7.71 -12.01
CA TYR A 155 -6.81 8.67 -11.43
C TYR A 155 -7.47 9.81 -10.66
N ALA A 156 -8.66 10.27 -11.07
CA ALA A 156 -9.35 11.35 -10.40
C ALA A 156 -9.79 10.92 -9.00
N SER A 157 -10.48 9.77 -8.91
CA SER A 157 -10.90 9.13 -7.67
C SER A 157 -9.71 8.88 -6.73
N SER A 158 -8.59 8.43 -7.29
CA SER A 158 -7.35 8.22 -6.55
C SER A 158 -6.74 9.49 -5.98
N ILE A 159 -6.63 10.55 -6.78
CA ILE A 159 -6.12 11.86 -6.31
C ILE A 159 -7.02 12.41 -5.20
N LEU A 160 -8.35 12.33 -5.34
CA LEU A 160 -9.27 12.75 -4.30
C LEU A 160 -9.08 11.96 -3.00
N HIS A 161 -8.87 10.64 -3.10
CA HIS A 161 -8.63 9.79 -1.93
C HIS A 161 -7.33 10.16 -1.19
N ILE A 162 -6.24 10.40 -1.94
CA ILE A 162 -4.96 10.84 -1.37
C ILE A 162 -5.14 12.17 -0.64
N TRP A 163 -5.79 13.14 -1.28
CA TRP A 163 -5.99 14.45 -0.68
C TRP A 163 -6.94 14.44 0.52
N GLN A 164 -7.97 13.59 0.51
CA GLN A 164 -8.81 13.40 1.69
C GLN A 164 -7.99 12.93 2.89
N ALA A 165 -6.99 12.06 2.68
CA ALA A 165 -6.10 11.62 3.74
C ALA A 165 -5.22 12.77 4.26
N PHE A 166 -4.63 13.57 3.37
CA PHE A 166 -3.87 14.75 3.76
C PHE A 166 -4.73 15.76 4.52
N GLU A 167 -5.93 16.05 4.04
CA GLU A 167 -6.86 16.98 4.69
C GLU A 167 -7.32 16.46 6.05
N THR A 168 -7.46 15.14 6.21
CA THR A 168 -7.81 14.54 7.51
C THR A 168 -6.68 14.69 8.53
N VAL A 169 -5.42 14.53 8.13
CA VAL A 169 -4.27 14.57 9.04
C VAL A 169 -3.77 16.00 9.27
N PHE A 170 -3.73 16.82 8.24
CA PHE A 170 -3.10 18.14 8.25
C PHE A 170 -4.06 19.30 7.97
N GLY A 171 -5.29 19.03 7.52
CA GLY A 171 -6.21 20.07 7.06
C GLY A 171 -6.89 20.80 8.22
N LYS A 172 -6.45 22.03 8.50
CA LYS A 172 -7.12 22.94 9.45
C LYS A 172 -7.23 24.36 8.89
N GLY A 173 -8.44 24.92 8.96
CA GLY A 173 -8.70 26.36 8.82
C GLY A 173 -8.72 26.94 7.39
N PRO A 174 -8.72 28.30 7.27
CA PRO A 174 -8.75 29.00 5.99
C PRO A 174 -7.42 28.87 5.23
N GLU A 175 -7.43 29.17 3.93
CA GLU A 175 -6.25 29.14 3.03
C GLU A 175 -5.59 27.76 2.87
N LEU A 176 -6.42 26.72 2.89
CA LEU A 176 -6.00 25.31 2.90
C LEU A 176 -4.94 24.98 1.85
N SER A 177 -5.04 25.51 0.62
CA SER A 177 -4.06 25.24 -0.44
C SER A 177 -2.64 25.73 -0.10
N PHE A 178 -2.49 26.93 0.46
CA PHE A 178 -1.18 27.52 0.76
C PHE A 178 -0.56 26.83 1.98
N ARG A 179 -1.33 26.75 3.07
CA ARG A 179 -0.89 26.13 4.33
C ARG A 179 -0.53 24.67 4.17
N MET A 180 -1.34 23.91 3.44
CA MET A 180 -1.08 22.51 3.17
C MET A 180 0.20 22.33 2.34
N SER A 181 0.40 23.15 1.31
CA SER A 181 1.63 23.10 0.50
C SER A 181 2.88 23.39 1.34
N LEU A 182 2.80 24.36 2.24
CA LEU A 182 3.92 24.73 3.13
C LEU A 182 4.17 23.65 4.20
N THR A 183 3.10 23.12 4.80
CA THR A 183 3.15 22.02 5.76
C THR A 183 3.83 20.79 5.16
N LEU A 184 3.39 20.37 3.96
CA LEU A 184 3.98 19.23 3.27
C LEU A 184 5.44 19.49 2.87
N ALA A 185 5.78 20.71 2.46
CA ALA A 185 7.16 21.07 2.14
C ALA A 185 8.08 20.92 3.36
N GLU A 186 7.67 21.42 4.52
CA GLU A 186 8.48 21.32 5.74
C GLU A 186 8.52 19.90 6.31
N LEU A 187 7.39 19.19 6.29
CA LEU A 187 7.33 17.78 6.66
C LEU A 187 8.32 16.96 5.84
N CYS A 188 8.27 17.09 4.51
CA CYS A 188 9.05 16.31 3.56
C CYS A 188 10.50 16.76 3.40
N GLY A 189 10.87 17.90 3.98
CA GLY A 189 12.19 18.49 3.82
C GLY A 189 13.40 17.62 4.24
N PRO A 190 13.28 16.58 5.09
CA PRO A 190 14.36 15.61 5.32
C PRO A 190 14.58 14.61 4.18
N VAL A 191 13.57 14.31 3.36
CA VAL A 191 13.62 13.26 2.31
C VAL A 191 13.50 13.82 0.89
N ALA A 192 13.07 15.07 0.74
CA ALA A 192 12.85 15.73 -0.53
C ALA A 192 13.17 17.23 -0.48
N SER A 193 13.33 17.85 -1.67
CA SER A 193 13.53 19.29 -1.78
C SER A 193 12.25 20.05 -1.41
N ARG A 194 12.31 20.85 -0.33
CA ARG A 194 11.19 21.69 0.15
C ARG A 194 10.55 22.52 -0.98
N MET A 195 11.39 23.15 -1.81
CA MET A 195 10.93 24.01 -2.89
C MET A 195 10.15 23.24 -3.95
N GLN A 196 10.64 22.05 -4.31
CA GLN A 196 9.96 21.17 -5.27
C GLN A 196 8.69 20.60 -4.65
N THR A 197 8.74 20.10 -3.42
CA THR A 197 7.57 19.59 -2.70
C THR A 197 6.49 20.66 -2.57
N TYR A 198 6.84 21.91 -2.26
CA TYR A 198 5.89 23.03 -2.21
C TYR A 198 5.22 23.26 -3.57
N ALA A 199 6.00 23.34 -4.64
CA ALA A 199 5.49 23.52 -6.00
C ALA A 199 4.57 22.36 -6.41
N ASP A 200 4.97 21.13 -6.08
CA ASP A 200 4.23 19.92 -6.40
C ASP A 200 2.93 19.81 -5.60
N ALA A 201 2.96 20.11 -4.30
CA ALA A 201 1.79 20.14 -3.45
C ALA A 201 0.79 21.20 -3.92
N LYS A 202 1.26 22.39 -4.26
CA LYS A 202 0.41 23.47 -4.77
C LYS A 202 -0.26 23.08 -6.09
N GLN A 203 0.50 22.50 -7.02
CA GLN A 203 -0.04 22.07 -8.30
C GLN A 203 -0.97 20.86 -8.15
N SER A 204 -0.64 19.90 -7.28
CA SER A 204 -1.50 18.74 -7.01
C SER A 204 -2.80 19.14 -6.30
N TYR A 205 -2.78 20.13 -5.41
CA TYR A 205 -3.99 20.66 -4.78
C TYR A 205 -4.90 21.35 -5.81
N LYS A 206 -4.31 22.08 -6.77
CA LYS A 206 -5.04 22.65 -7.90
C LYS A 206 -5.72 21.55 -8.72
N ASP A 207 -5.02 20.45 -9.01
CA ASP A 207 -5.61 19.30 -9.71
C ASP A 207 -6.80 18.73 -8.93
N ARG A 208 -6.64 18.51 -7.61
CA ARG A 208 -7.73 18.07 -6.71
C ARG A 208 -8.92 19.02 -6.75
N SER A 209 -8.70 20.33 -6.68
CA SER A 209 -9.77 21.33 -6.76
C SER A 209 -10.49 21.26 -8.11
N SER A 210 -9.74 21.20 -9.22
CA SER A 210 -10.32 21.08 -10.56
C SER A 210 -11.16 19.82 -10.74
N ILE A 211 -10.71 18.68 -10.19
CA ILE A 211 -11.46 17.42 -10.18
C ILE A 211 -12.75 17.56 -9.36
N THR A 212 -12.64 18.11 -8.15
CA THR A 212 -13.80 18.27 -7.23
C THR A 212 -14.90 19.12 -7.88
N HIS A 213 -14.53 20.17 -8.60
CA HIS A 213 -15.47 21.07 -9.28
C HIS A 213 -15.88 20.61 -10.69
N GLY A 214 -15.48 19.41 -11.13
CA GLY A 214 -15.83 18.86 -12.44
C GLY A 214 -15.22 19.63 -13.62
N THR A 215 -14.22 20.47 -13.38
CA THR A 215 -13.54 21.26 -14.42
C THR A 215 -12.40 20.49 -15.10
N ALA A 216 -11.92 19.42 -14.46
CA ALA A 216 -10.92 18.52 -15.03
C ALA A 216 -11.57 17.60 -16.08
N LYS A 217 -11.22 17.81 -17.36
CA LYS A 217 -11.76 16.98 -18.46
C LYS A 217 -11.09 15.61 -18.56
N ASN A 218 -9.77 15.55 -18.38
CA ASN A 218 -8.98 14.33 -18.39
C ASN A 218 -7.91 14.42 -17.31
N VAL A 219 -7.94 13.51 -16.34
CA VAL A 219 -6.90 13.41 -15.31
C VAL A 219 -5.81 12.49 -15.82
N SER A 220 -4.61 13.04 -15.97
CA SER A 220 -3.45 12.33 -16.48
C SER A 220 -2.71 11.56 -15.38
N GLU A 221 -1.99 10.54 -15.81
CA GLU A 221 -1.09 9.78 -14.96
C GLU A 221 -0.03 10.66 -14.27
N LYS A 222 0.48 11.71 -14.93
CA LYS A 222 1.43 12.65 -14.33
C LYS A 222 0.83 13.40 -13.13
N GLN A 223 -0.45 13.77 -13.20
CA GLN A 223 -1.14 14.39 -12.06
C GLN A 223 -1.27 13.41 -10.90
N TRP A 224 -1.59 12.15 -11.21
CA TRP A 224 -1.65 11.08 -10.22
C TRP A 224 -0.30 10.81 -9.57
N MET A 225 0.76 10.66 -10.37
CA MET A 225 2.12 10.43 -9.88
C MET A 225 2.60 11.56 -8.97
N ARG A 226 2.19 12.80 -9.21
CA ARG A 226 2.51 13.92 -8.31
C ARG A 226 1.86 13.74 -6.94
N ALA A 227 0.54 13.46 -6.90
CA ALA A 227 -0.17 13.21 -5.64
C ALA A 227 0.39 11.98 -4.90
N TRP A 228 0.66 10.91 -5.65
CA TRP A 228 1.23 9.66 -5.14
C TRP A 228 2.62 9.87 -4.53
N SER A 229 3.49 10.60 -5.22
CA SER A 229 4.85 10.89 -4.74
C SER A 229 4.82 11.73 -3.46
N LEU A 230 3.92 12.71 -3.36
CA LEU A 230 3.71 13.49 -2.13
C LEU A 230 3.31 12.58 -0.96
N LEU A 231 2.42 11.61 -1.20
CA LEU A 231 1.98 10.68 -0.16
C LEU A 231 3.13 9.78 0.31
N ILE A 232 3.90 9.20 -0.61
CA ILE A 232 5.10 8.43 -0.28
C ILE A 232 6.08 9.26 0.54
N GLN A 233 6.44 10.46 0.08
CA GLN A 233 7.41 11.33 0.76
C GLN A 233 6.92 11.74 2.16
N SER A 234 5.63 11.99 2.33
CA SER A 234 5.04 12.35 3.62
C SER A 234 5.13 11.19 4.61
N VAL A 235 4.77 9.97 4.18
CA VAL A 235 4.86 8.76 5.00
C VAL A 235 6.32 8.45 5.34
N GLN A 236 7.25 8.55 4.37
CA GLN A 236 8.69 8.40 4.60
C GLN A 236 9.22 9.41 5.62
N SER A 237 8.75 10.65 5.57
CA SER A 237 9.20 11.70 6.49
C SER A 237 8.68 11.52 7.91
N ILE A 238 7.43 11.07 8.05
CA ILE A 238 6.86 10.68 9.34
C ILE A 238 7.65 9.51 9.93
N LEU A 239 7.98 8.51 9.11
CA LEU A 239 8.80 7.38 9.53
C LEU A 239 10.22 7.82 9.93
N HIS A 240 10.84 8.73 9.18
CA HIS A 240 12.16 9.27 9.52
C HIS A 240 12.13 10.07 10.83
N ARG A 241 11.09 10.90 11.04
CA ARG A 241 10.92 11.70 12.27
C ARG A 241 10.46 10.85 13.46
N GLN A 242 9.90 9.67 13.21
CA GLN A 242 9.14 8.90 14.20
C GLN A 242 8.06 9.76 14.86
N ASP A 243 7.40 10.64 14.11
CA ASP A 243 6.43 11.59 14.64
C ASP A 243 5.52 12.17 13.55
N ILE A 244 4.32 12.62 13.93
CA ILE A 244 3.45 13.46 13.11
C ILE A 244 3.43 14.86 13.73
N PRO A 245 4.32 15.75 13.28
CA PRO A 245 4.43 17.08 13.85
C PRO A 245 3.16 17.88 13.60
N SER A 246 2.80 18.68 14.58
CA SER A 246 1.77 19.70 14.47
C SER A 246 2.21 20.80 13.49
N GLU A 247 1.23 21.58 13.04
CA GLU A 247 1.48 22.71 12.16
C GLU A 247 2.37 23.78 12.84
N ASP A 248 2.16 24.05 14.14
CA ASP A 248 2.97 25.00 14.90
C ASP A 248 4.43 24.55 15.02
N GLU A 249 4.67 23.24 15.22
CA GLU A 249 6.02 22.68 15.24
C GLU A 249 6.70 22.82 13.88
N LEU A 250 6.00 22.52 12.78
CA LEU A 250 6.53 22.68 11.43
C LEU A 250 6.82 24.15 11.08
N PHE A 251 6.00 25.09 11.53
CA PHE A 251 6.28 26.52 11.34
C PHE A 251 7.40 27.02 12.23
N SER A 252 7.53 26.52 13.46
CA SER A 252 8.68 26.81 14.31
C SER A 252 9.98 26.36 13.63
N ASP A 253 10.00 25.13 13.08
CA ASP A 253 11.12 24.57 12.32
C ASP A 253 11.48 25.40 11.07
N LEU A 254 10.48 26.02 10.44
CA LEU A 254 10.65 26.89 9.28
C LEU A 254 11.31 28.21 9.68
N LEU A 255 10.86 28.81 10.78
CA LEU A 255 11.32 30.11 11.27
C LEU A 255 12.67 30.05 11.98
N SER A 256 13.09 28.88 12.44
CA SER A 256 14.37 28.68 13.14
C SER A 256 15.58 28.48 12.21
N ARG A 257 15.43 28.70 10.90
CA ARG A 257 16.46 28.49 9.87
C ARG A 257 16.96 29.81 9.31
#